data_AF-A0AAV9H1L6-F1
#
_entry.id   AF-A0AAV9H1L6-F1
#
_cell.length_a   1.000
_cell.length_b   1.000
_cell.length_c   1.000
_cell.angle_alpha   90.00
_cell.angle_beta   90.00
_cell.angle_gamma   90.00
#
_symmetry.space_group_name_H-M   'P 1'
#
loop_
_entity.id
_entity.type
_entity.pdbx_description
1 polymer ?
#
loop_
_entity_poly.entity_id
_entity_poly.type
_entity_poly.pdbx_seq_one_letter_code
_entity_poly.pdbx_strand_id
1 'polypeptide(L)'
;MRPDIGLSLPGLYKRFSIPCLQRSSSLFGQTLLHPHRFQSTLTNVTHLHSHIHPRHSEACLPFLSSTLDPLSRNFSTCPFPHRSPPSRRPTLRSRRSSHNFYFLEATTARIAQPSFARQLSSTARMTVPNGNSHPAMRKHKVTVVGSGNWGTTVAKLVAESTREHPEIFEEEVQMWVYEEKVTIPKDSPHYDASVGEEPQNLTSIINKYHENVKYLPKIALPSNVVANPSLQDAVKDASILVFNFPHDFIHGILKQMKGHILPYARGISCIKGVTVTDDKIELICEHIGDTLGIYCGALSGANIASEIANEEWCETTIAYNTPPCDIRTANGTLNGNGTSNGNTEHKDSRGQVSKTKLVPLPAEYPPLDHDEFYKLFSRPYFTVSMVSDVVGVSLGGALKNIVAIACGFVEGHGWNMTAKTAVMRRGMLEIIAFAREFFPETIQEKTLWEESAGWGDMIVSCTAARNWRYSKMAVERGVSVQEIERTELNGQKLQGISTSREVSSFLRAKGLEEHYPLFKAVELILDQKIKVEEIPNLFRK
;
A
#
# COMPACT_ATOMS: atom_id res chain seq x y z
N MET A 1 -5.84 43.80 50.87
CA MET A 1 -5.65 43.01 52.11
C MET A 1 -5.66 41.54 51.74
N ARG A 2 -4.62 40.80 52.16
CA ARG A 2 -4.49 39.32 52.24
C ARG A 2 -5.61 38.69 53.11
N PRO A 3 -5.86 37.34 53.20
CA PRO A 3 -4.91 36.20 53.28
C PRO A 3 -5.26 34.95 52.44
N ASP A 4 -4.29 34.14 52.01
CA ASP A 4 -3.53 33.04 52.66
C ASP A 4 -4.31 31.73 52.90
N ILE A 5 -3.78 30.67 52.28
CA ILE A 5 -4.27 29.29 52.17
C ILE A 5 -3.58 28.44 53.24
N GLY A 6 -4.34 27.63 53.97
CA GLY A 6 -3.82 26.58 54.86
C GLY A 6 -4.57 25.27 54.64
N LEU A 7 -3.84 24.19 54.36
CA LEU A 7 -4.33 22.81 54.41
C LEU A 7 -3.25 21.90 55.01
N SER A 8 -3.68 21.07 55.95
CA SER A 8 -2.93 20.16 56.82
C SER A 8 -3.08 18.69 56.37
N LEU A 9 -1.93 18.01 56.16
CA LEU A 9 -1.46 16.63 56.54
C LEU A 9 -2.46 15.47 56.88
N PRO A 10 -2.03 14.16 56.98
CA PRO A 10 -0.80 13.44 56.55
C PRO A 10 -0.98 11.98 55.99
N GLY A 11 0.12 11.38 55.48
CA GLY A 11 0.60 10.06 55.93
C GLY A 11 0.47 8.81 55.02
N LEU A 12 1.60 8.31 54.48
CA LEU A 12 2.21 6.97 54.69
C LEU A 12 3.22 6.63 53.57
N TYR A 13 4.52 6.57 53.92
CA TYR A 13 5.58 5.95 53.12
C TYR A 13 6.37 5.00 54.01
N LYS A 14 6.54 3.74 53.57
CA LYS A 14 7.43 2.75 54.20
C LYS A 14 8.54 2.37 53.20
N ARG A 15 9.79 2.48 53.67
CA ARG A 15 11.04 2.02 53.04
C ARG A 15 11.23 0.52 53.25
N PHE A 16 11.90 -0.17 52.31
CA PHE A 16 12.80 -1.28 52.62
C PHE A 16 14.00 -1.30 51.64
N SER A 17 15.18 -1.56 52.20
CA SER A 17 16.50 -1.62 51.57
C SER A 17 16.92 -3.08 51.33
N ILE A 18 17.71 -3.38 50.29
CA ILE A 18 18.46 -4.64 50.12
C ILE A 18 19.87 -4.33 49.58
N PRO A 19 20.95 -5.03 50.02
CA PRO A 19 22.34 -4.60 49.83
C PRO A 19 23.11 -5.31 48.70
N CYS A 20 24.26 -4.70 48.40
CA CYS A 20 25.30 -5.09 47.44
C CYS A 20 26.19 -6.22 48.00
N LEU A 21 26.65 -7.15 47.16
CA LEU A 21 27.68 -8.15 47.49
C LEU A 21 28.65 -8.30 46.32
N GLN A 22 29.94 -8.19 46.62
CA GLN A 22 31.09 -8.26 45.70
C GLN A 22 31.95 -9.50 46.01
N ARG A 23 32.44 -10.13 44.93
CA ARG A 23 33.67 -10.94 44.74
C ARG A 23 33.83 -12.29 45.46
N SER A 24 34.12 -13.32 44.64
CA SER A 24 35.43 -14.00 44.63
C SER A 24 35.62 -14.83 43.35
N SER A 25 36.87 -15.15 43.07
CA SER A 25 37.41 -15.74 41.85
C SER A 25 38.06 -17.10 42.11
N SER A 26 38.18 -17.89 41.04
CA SER A 26 39.26 -18.87 40.73
C SER A 26 39.06 -20.38 40.97
N LEU A 27 39.36 -21.12 39.89
CA LEU A 27 40.25 -22.29 39.77
C LEU A 27 39.74 -23.76 39.92
N PHE A 28 40.15 -24.54 38.89
CA PHE A 28 40.56 -25.97 38.83
C PHE A 28 39.63 -27.11 38.36
N GLY A 29 40.16 -27.91 37.42
CA GLY A 29 39.87 -29.33 37.13
C GLY A 29 38.97 -29.57 35.90
N GLN A 30 39.41 -29.81 34.65
CA GLN A 30 40.31 -30.84 34.07
C GLN A 30 39.78 -32.29 34.06
N THR A 31 39.67 -32.87 32.85
CA THR A 31 39.69 -34.31 32.46
C THR A 31 38.41 -35.14 32.78
N LEU A 32 37.81 -35.94 31.89
CA LEU A 32 38.37 -37.03 31.06
C LEU A 32 37.49 -37.38 29.83
N LEU A 33 38.18 -37.68 28.73
CA LEU A 33 37.73 -38.45 27.57
C LEU A 33 37.49 -39.93 27.95
N HIS A 34 36.49 -40.60 27.36
CA HIS A 34 36.72 -41.84 26.60
C HIS A 34 35.50 -42.23 25.73
N PRO A 35 35.73 -42.77 24.51
CA PRO A 35 34.69 -43.19 23.57
C PRO A 35 34.48 -44.71 23.60
N HIS A 36 33.31 -45.18 23.16
CA HIS A 36 33.11 -46.56 22.74
C HIS A 36 32.86 -46.64 21.24
N ARG A 37 33.84 -47.24 20.54
CA ARG A 37 33.70 -47.86 19.23
C ARG A 37 32.78 -49.08 19.34
N PHE A 38 31.95 -49.32 18.32
CA PHE A 38 31.78 -50.66 17.77
C PHE A 38 31.83 -50.59 16.24
N GLN A 39 32.52 -51.56 15.68
CA GLN A 39 32.99 -51.64 14.31
C GLN A 39 32.16 -52.69 13.56
N SER A 40 31.88 -52.38 12.29
CA SER A 40 31.79 -53.30 11.14
C SER A 40 30.87 -54.52 11.18
N THR A 41 29.95 -54.59 10.21
CA THR A 41 29.96 -55.72 9.25
C THR A 41 29.37 -55.30 7.91
N LEU A 42 30.20 -55.41 6.87
CA LEU A 42 29.84 -55.40 5.45
C LEU A 42 29.29 -56.79 5.08
N THR A 43 28.30 -56.84 4.19
CA THR A 43 28.20 -57.96 3.23
C THR A 43 27.54 -57.50 1.94
N ASN A 44 28.21 -57.83 0.84
CA ASN A 44 27.87 -57.59 -0.55
C ASN A 44 26.61 -58.34 -0.99
N VAL A 45 25.87 -57.79 -1.96
CA VAL A 45 25.52 -58.51 -3.20
C VAL A 45 25.55 -57.51 -4.37
N THR A 46 26.23 -57.91 -5.42
CA THR A 46 26.46 -57.24 -6.70
C THR A 46 25.53 -57.75 -7.81
N HIS A 47 25.45 -56.95 -8.89
CA HIS A 47 25.10 -57.28 -10.29
C HIS A 47 23.59 -57.31 -10.67
N LEU A 48 23.13 -56.78 -11.82
CA LEU A 48 23.76 -56.78 -13.15
C LEU A 48 23.07 -55.80 -14.16
N HIS A 49 23.88 -55.10 -15.00
CA HIS A 49 23.72 -54.65 -16.42
C HIS A 49 22.49 -53.83 -16.90
N SER A 50 22.50 -52.95 -17.93
CA SER A 50 23.45 -52.06 -18.66
C SER A 50 22.79 -51.59 -19.97
N HIS A 51 23.04 -50.36 -20.46
CA HIS A 51 23.24 -49.91 -21.86
C HIS A 51 23.35 -48.36 -21.86
N ILE A 52 24.51 -47.68 -22.01
CA ILE A 52 25.36 -47.37 -23.21
C ILE A 52 24.62 -46.44 -24.21
N HIS A 53 24.72 -45.09 -24.13
CA HIS A 53 25.69 -44.12 -24.77
C HIS A 53 25.19 -43.47 -26.10
N PRO A 54 25.75 -42.37 -26.66
CA PRO A 54 26.49 -41.21 -26.08
C PRO A 54 26.29 -39.80 -26.76
N ARG A 55 26.92 -38.77 -26.15
CA ARG A 55 27.66 -37.59 -26.70
C ARG A 55 26.96 -36.37 -27.33
N HIS A 56 27.24 -35.19 -26.75
CA HIS A 56 27.90 -33.96 -27.27
C HIS A 56 27.55 -32.79 -26.31
N SER A 57 28.35 -31.77 -25.97
CA SER A 57 29.78 -31.43 -26.05
C SER A 57 29.99 -30.18 -25.17
N GLU A 58 31.16 -30.08 -24.55
CA GLU A 58 31.65 -28.98 -23.72
C GLU A 58 31.84 -27.65 -24.49
N ALA A 59 31.68 -26.52 -23.79
CA ALA A 59 32.44 -25.29 -24.05
C ALA A 59 32.51 -24.43 -22.78
N CYS A 60 33.67 -24.42 -22.13
CA CYS A 60 33.99 -23.54 -21.01
C CYS A 60 35.50 -23.25 -21.05
N LEU A 61 35.90 -22.00 -21.35
CA LEU A 61 37.26 -21.42 -21.19
C LEU A 61 37.17 -19.88 -21.38
N PRO A 62 38.15 -19.05 -20.92
CA PRO A 62 39.04 -19.21 -19.76
C PRO A 62 39.26 -17.93 -18.91
N PHE A 63 40.01 -18.15 -17.83
CA PHE A 63 40.70 -17.22 -16.92
C PHE A 63 41.51 -16.08 -17.57
N LEU A 64 41.61 -14.96 -16.83
CA LEU A 64 42.84 -14.17 -16.70
C LEU A 64 43.05 -13.79 -15.23
N SER A 65 44.13 -14.29 -14.64
CA SER A 65 44.69 -13.87 -13.35
C SER A 65 45.95 -13.04 -13.59
N SER A 66 46.14 -11.97 -12.83
CA SER A 66 47.48 -11.42 -12.56
C SER A 66 47.64 -11.23 -11.06
N THR A 67 48.50 -12.07 -10.50
CA THR A 67 49.11 -12.04 -9.17
C THR A 67 50.03 -10.83 -8.98
N LEU A 68 50.12 -10.30 -7.75
CA LEU A 68 51.38 -10.05 -7.04
C LEU A 68 51.13 -9.86 -5.54
N ASP A 69 52.11 -10.33 -4.77
CA ASP A 69 52.08 -10.84 -3.39
C ASP A 69 52.27 -9.78 -2.26
N PRO A 70 52.23 -10.18 -0.96
CA PRO A 70 51.90 -9.34 0.18
C PRO A 70 53.10 -8.96 1.06
N LEU A 71 52.94 -7.94 1.93
CA LEU A 71 53.73 -7.79 3.14
C LEU A 71 52.89 -7.35 4.35
N SER A 72 53.02 -8.16 5.39
CA SER A 72 52.51 -8.04 6.76
C SER A 72 53.11 -6.88 7.57
N ARG A 73 52.35 -6.29 8.50
CA ARG A 73 52.58 -6.32 9.98
C ARG A 73 51.77 -5.25 10.75
N ASN A 74 50.97 -5.76 11.68
CA ASN A 74 50.79 -5.40 13.10
C ASN A 74 50.54 -3.95 13.57
N PHE A 75 49.37 -3.82 14.23
CA PHE A 75 49.08 -3.20 15.54
C PHE A 75 49.67 -1.83 15.90
N SER A 76 48.78 -0.87 16.19
CA SER A 76 48.64 -0.26 17.53
C SER A 76 47.53 0.80 17.59
N THR A 77 46.97 0.94 18.79
CA THR A 77 45.73 1.62 19.18
C THR A 77 45.93 3.04 19.74
N CYS A 78 44.85 3.85 19.64
CA CYS A 78 44.44 4.99 20.51
C CYS A 78 45.14 6.37 20.35
N PRO A 79 44.56 7.50 20.84
CA PRO A 79 43.15 7.82 21.20
C PRO A 79 42.63 9.23 20.75
N PHE A 80 41.33 9.45 20.91
CA PHE A 80 40.64 10.76 20.90
C PHE A 80 40.91 11.60 22.16
N PRO A 81 40.71 12.95 22.12
CA PRO A 81 40.30 13.70 23.29
C PRO A 81 39.01 14.51 23.11
N HIS A 82 38.17 14.48 24.16
CA HIS A 82 37.06 15.38 24.45
C HIS A 82 37.56 16.75 24.96
N ARG A 83 36.81 17.83 24.68
CA ARG A 83 36.53 18.95 25.61
C ARG A 83 35.48 19.93 25.06
N SER A 84 34.62 20.42 25.95
CA SER A 84 33.70 21.57 25.85
C SER A 84 33.62 22.22 27.25
N PRO A 85 32.93 23.36 27.50
CA PRO A 85 32.79 24.66 26.81
C PRO A 85 33.34 25.83 27.70
N PRO A 86 33.10 27.14 27.42
CA PRO A 86 31.99 27.85 28.11
C PRO A 86 31.34 29.02 27.31
N SER A 87 30.46 29.74 28.02
CA SER A 87 29.36 30.63 27.61
C SER A 87 29.67 32.15 27.52
N ARG A 88 28.85 32.89 26.75
CA ARG A 88 28.13 34.16 27.05
C ARG A 88 28.01 35.10 25.83
N ARG A 89 26.81 35.67 25.66
CA ARG A 89 26.46 36.78 24.73
C ARG A 89 27.14 38.10 25.15
N PRO A 90 27.30 39.06 24.21
CA PRO A 90 26.43 40.24 24.25
C PRO A 90 25.95 40.74 22.87
N THR A 91 25.05 41.71 22.93
CA THR A 91 24.19 42.32 21.91
C THR A 91 24.82 43.45 21.07
N LEU A 92 24.24 43.66 19.87
CA LEU A 92 24.08 44.91 19.09
C LEU A 92 25.34 45.66 18.56
N ARG A 93 25.51 45.75 17.23
CA ARG A 93 25.15 46.91 16.36
C ARG A 93 25.91 46.88 15.02
N SER A 94 25.22 47.35 13.98
CA SER A 94 25.57 47.61 12.57
C SER A 94 27.04 47.62 12.11
N ARG A 95 27.29 47.01 10.92
CA ARG A 95 27.81 47.73 9.74
C ARG A 95 27.78 46.86 8.48
N ARG A 96 27.38 47.48 7.36
CA ARG A 96 27.51 46.96 5.98
C ARG A 96 28.97 46.72 5.64
N SER A 97 29.25 45.61 4.96
CA SER A 97 30.43 45.43 4.12
C SER A 97 30.19 44.27 3.15
N SER A 98 30.16 44.62 1.87
CA SER A 98 30.11 43.78 0.67
C SER A 98 31.38 42.94 0.52
N HIS A 99 31.25 41.66 0.19
CA HIS A 99 32.35 40.84 -0.36
C HIS A 99 31.88 39.96 -1.53
N ASN A 100 32.73 39.98 -2.55
CA ASN A 100 32.63 39.38 -3.87
C ASN A 100 32.55 37.85 -3.84
N PHE A 101 31.75 37.28 -4.75
CA PHE A 101 31.92 35.90 -5.19
C PHE A 101 32.51 35.90 -6.61
N TYR A 102 33.63 35.19 -6.75
CA TYR A 102 34.28 34.89 -8.01
C TYR A 102 33.45 33.86 -8.78
N PHE A 103 33.11 34.17 -10.03
CA PHE A 103 32.60 33.23 -11.02
C PHE A 103 33.68 32.98 -12.08
N LEU A 104 33.93 31.71 -12.38
CA LEU A 104 34.82 31.24 -13.45
C LEU A 104 34.15 31.49 -14.82
N GLU A 105 34.87 32.13 -15.74
CA GLU A 105 34.56 32.20 -17.16
C GLU A 105 35.10 30.97 -17.91
N ALA A 106 34.32 30.44 -18.85
CA ALA A 106 34.84 29.91 -20.11
C ALA A 106 33.80 30.10 -21.23
N THR A 107 34.32 30.55 -22.37
CA THR A 107 33.72 31.15 -23.57
C THR A 107 33.14 30.14 -24.56
N THR A 108 32.15 30.57 -25.36
CA THR A 108 32.09 30.25 -26.81
C THR A 108 31.13 31.16 -27.59
N ALA A 109 31.49 31.38 -28.85
CA ALA A 109 31.19 32.52 -29.72
C ALA A 109 29.75 32.61 -30.27
N ARG A 110 29.27 33.85 -30.48
CA ARG A 110 28.12 34.19 -31.34
C ARG A 110 28.64 34.62 -32.72
N ILE A 111 28.07 34.04 -33.77
CA ILE A 111 28.22 34.49 -35.17
C ILE A 111 26.86 35.01 -35.67
N ALA A 112 26.92 36.10 -36.42
CA ALA A 112 25.85 37.02 -36.79
C ALA A 112 24.81 36.49 -37.80
N GLN A 113 23.60 37.05 -37.74
CA GLN A 113 22.57 36.94 -38.79
C GLN A 113 22.66 38.14 -39.76
N PRO A 114 22.42 37.95 -41.07
CA PRO A 114 22.12 39.05 -41.97
C PRO A 114 20.61 39.22 -42.19
N SER A 115 20.18 40.47 -42.16
CA SER A 115 18.87 40.99 -42.53
C SER A 115 18.76 41.20 -44.04
N PHE A 116 17.67 40.74 -44.67
CA PHE A 116 17.25 41.21 -45.99
C PHE A 116 15.73 41.31 -46.08
N ALA A 117 15.27 42.42 -46.66
CA ALA A 117 13.88 42.86 -46.69
C ALA A 117 13.09 42.30 -47.88
N ARG A 118 11.78 42.09 -47.62
CA ARG A 118 10.59 42.11 -48.51
C ARG A 118 10.78 41.86 -50.02
N GLN A 119 10.08 40.83 -50.51
CA GLN A 119 9.28 40.90 -51.73
C GLN A 119 7.93 40.18 -51.52
N LEU A 120 6.85 40.94 -51.73
CA LEU A 120 5.47 40.46 -51.81
C LEU A 120 5.25 39.77 -53.16
N SER A 121 4.72 38.56 -53.14
CA SER A 121 4.20 37.86 -54.31
C SER A 121 2.87 37.22 -53.94
N SER A 122 1.81 37.65 -54.63
CA SER A 122 0.44 37.19 -54.49
C SER A 122 0.26 35.80 -55.11
N THR A 123 -0.29 34.84 -54.35
CA THR A 123 -0.97 33.68 -54.94
C THR A 123 -2.13 33.21 -54.06
N ALA A 124 -3.31 33.29 -54.66
CA ALA A 124 -4.58 32.60 -54.43
C ALA A 124 -4.80 31.81 -53.12
N ARG A 125 -5.90 32.17 -52.45
CA ARG A 125 -6.59 31.34 -51.45
C ARG A 125 -6.98 29.99 -52.04
N MET A 126 -6.39 28.92 -51.54
CA MET A 126 -7.00 27.59 -51.62
C MET A 126 -7.80 27.37 -50.34
N THR A 127 -9.11 27.54 -50.43
CA THR A 127 -10.07 27.05 -49.43
C THR A 127 -10.08 25.53 -49.50
N VAL A 128 -9.41 24.88 -48.54
CA VAL A 128 -9.62 23.46 -48.24
C VAL A 128 -11.02 23.33 -47.61
N PRO A 129 -11.90 22.43 -48.10
CA PRO A 129 -13.19 22.22 -47.47
C PRO A 129 -12.99 21.71 -46.04
N ASN A 130 -13.34 22.54 -45.07
CA ASN A 130 -13.38 22.16 -43.67
C ASN A 130 -14.60 21.26 -43.46
N GLY A 131 -14.40 19.96 -43.56
CA GLY A 131 -15.47 18.96 -43.57
C GLY A 131 -14.98 17.62 -43.05
N ASN A 132 -14.49 17.62 -41.81
CA ASN A 132 -14.48 16.46 -40.93
C ASN A 132 -14.43 16.99 -39.49
N SER A 133 -15.61 17.36 -38.97
CA SER A 133 -15.80 17.47 -37.53
C SER A 133 -15.62 16.07 -36.96
N HIS A 134 -14.41 15.72 -36.53
CA HIS A 134 -14.26 14.62 -35.58
C HIS A 134 -15.21 14.94 -34.41
N PRO A 135 -16.14 14.03 -34.05
CA PRO A 135 -16.99 14.27 -32.89
C PRO A 135 -16.08 14.59 -31.70
N ALA A 136 -16.40 15.65 -30.95
CA ALA A 136 -15.64 16.01 -29.77
C ALA A 136 -15.55 14.78 -28.86
N MET A 137 -14.33 14.35 -28.50
CA MET A 137 -14.17 13.20 -27.61
C MET A 137 -14.89 13.49 -26.30
N ARG A 138 -15.66 12.50 -25.83
CA ARG A 138 -16.30 12.54 -24.53
C ARG A 138 -15.24 12.42 -23.46
N LYS A 139 -15.47 13.08 -22.33
CA LYS A 139 -14.58 13.04 -21.18
C LYS A 139 -15.07 12.00 -20.19
N HIS A 140 -14.16 11.44 -19.41
CA HIS A 140 -14.48 10.51 -18.36
C HIS A 140 -15.03 11.23 -17.14
N LYS A 141 -16.26 10.88 -16.74
CA LYS A 141 -16.81 11.23 -15.43
C LYS A 141 -16.30 10.25 -14.39
N VAL A 142 -15.82 10.77 -13.26
CA VAL A 142 -15.22 10.00 -12.17
C VAL A 142 -16.06 10.10 -10.91
N THR A 143 -16.38 8.95 -10.31
CA THR A 143 -17.07 8.89 -9.02
C THR A 143 -16.25 8.08 -8.01
N VAL A 144 -16.01 8.66 -6.84
CA VAL A 144 -15.47 7.96 -5.68
C VAL A 144 -16.64 7.40 -4.85
N VAL A 145 -16.72 6.08 -4.78
CA VAL A 145 -17.71 5.37 -3.96
C VAL A 145 -17.12 5.17 -2.56
N GLY A 146 -17.40 6.12 -1.68
CA GLY A 146 -17.05 6.07 -0.26
C GLY A 146 -16.34 7.34 0.24
N SER A 147 -16.66 7.74 1.47
CA SER A 147 -16.32 9.05 2.04
C SER A 147 -15.62 8.97 3.41
N GLY A 148 -15.01 7.82 3.71
CA GLY A 148 -14.17 7.68 4.90
C GLY A 148 -12.88 8.48 4.76
N ASN A 149 -11.94 8.30 5.70
CA ASN A 149 -10.64 8.98 5.69
C ASN A 149 -9.94 8.82 4.33
N TRP A 150 -9.67 7.56 3.91
CA TRP A 150 -9.04 7.30 2.61
C TRP A 150 -9.93 7.64 1.41
N GLY A 151 -11.26 7.57 1.53
CA GLY A 151 -12.18 7.87 0.41
C GLY A 151 -12.16 9.35 0.07
N THR A 152 -12.13 10.18 1.12
CA THR A 152 -11.98 11.62 1.00
C THR A 152 -10.60 12.00 0.47
N THR A 153 -9.52 11.36 0.96
CA THR A 153 -8.16 11.59 0.42
C THR A 153 -8.06 11.26 -1.07
N VAL A 154 -8.63 10.13 -1.49
CA VAL A 154 -8.65 9.75 -2.91
C VAL A 154 -9.51 10.70 -3.74
N ALA A 155 -10.65 11.18 -3.22
CA ALA A 155 -11.44 12.21 -3.89
C ALA A 155 -10.64 13.51 -4.09
N LYS A 156 -9.84 13.95 -3.11
CA LYS A 156 -8.90 15.08 -3.27
C LYS A 156 -7.90 14.83 -4.41
N LEU A 157 -7.20 13.68 -4.39
CA LEU A 157 -6.21 13.32 -5.43
C LEU A 157 -6.82 13.38 -6.83
N VAL A 158 -7.94 12.68 -7.01
CA VAL A 158 -8.64 12.58 -8.30
C VAL A 158 -9.16 13.94 -8.74
N ALA A 159 -9.71 14.76 -7.83
CA ALA A 159 -10.21 16.08 -8.16
C ALA A 159 -9.11 17.07 -8.58
N GLU A 160 -7.89 16.93 -8.08
CA GLU A 160 -6.74 17.68 -8.59
C GLU A 160 -6.37 17.23 -10.01
N SER A 161 -6.25 15.91 -10.22
CA SER A 161 -5.89 15.34 -11.53
C SER A 161 -6.91 15.65 -12.63
N THR A 162 -8.21 15.62 -12.32
CA THR A 162 -9.27 15.95 -13.29
C THR A 162 -9.21 17.40 -13.78
N ARG A 163 -8.73 18.33 -12.94
CA ARG A 163 -8.47 19.73 -13.35
C ARG A 163 -7.22 19.88 -14.21
N GLU A 164 -6.20 19.06 -13.96
CA GLU A 164 -4.94 19.09 -14.71
C GLU A 164 -5.07 18.44 -16.10
N HIS A 165 -6.05 17.53 -16.25
CA HIS A 165 -6.28 16.77 -17.48
C HIS A 165 -7.71 16.96 -18.06
N PRO A 166 -8.12 18.21 -18.38
CA PRO A 166 -9.46 18.51 -18.87
C PRO A 166 -9.74 17.94 -20.27
N GLU A 167 -8.73 17.44 -20.97
CA GLU A 167 -8.85 16.73 -22.24
C GLU A 167 -9.31 15.27 -22.05
N ILE A 168 -9.14 14.70 -20.86
CA ILE A 168 -9.45 13.29 -20.55
C ILE A 168 -10.66 13.19 -19.61
N PHE A 169 -10.73 14.03 -18.57
CA PHE A 169 -11.72 13.91 -17.51
C PHE A 169 -12.66 15.12 -17.44
N GLU A 170 -13.89 14.86 -16.98
CA GLU A 170 -14.76 15.94 -16.51
C GLU A 170 -14.18 16.52 -15.22
N GLU A 171 -14.29 17.85 -15.04
CA GLU A 171 -13.71 18.51 -13.88
C GLU A 171 -14.39 18.07 -12.58
N GLU A 172 -15.70 17.87 -12.58
CA GLU A 172 -16.45 17.51 -11.38
C GLU A 172 -16.21 16.05 -10.98
N VAL A 173 -15.86 15.83 -9.71
CA VAL A 173 -15.72 14.50 -9.11
C VAL A 173 -16.83 14.27 -8.10
N GLN A 174 -17.69 13.31 -8.39
CA GLN A 174 -18.73 12.89 -7.46
C GLN A 174 -18.11 12.03 -6.36
N MET A 175 -18.44 12.31 -5.10
CA MET A 175 -18.07 11.47 -3.96
C MET A 175 -19.35 11.03 -3.26
N TRP A 176 -19.63 9.72 -3.29
CA TRP A 176 -20.75 9.18 -2.53
C TRP A 176 -20.44 9.21 -1.03
N VAL A 177 -21.32 9.87 -0.29
CA VAL A 177 -21.25 10.00 1.17
C VAL A 177 -22.48 9.33 1.75
N TYR A 178 -22.29 8.34 2.63
CA TYR A 178 -23.40 7.83 3.42
C TYR A 178 -23.91 8.95 4.33
N GLU A 179 -25.18 9.34 4.18
CA GLU A 179 -25.70 10.53 4.85
C GLU A 179 -25.76 10.32 6.37
N GLU A 180 -25.14 11.25 7.08
CA GLU A 180 -25.09 11.25 8.53
C GLU A 180 -25.35 12.65 9.04
N LYS A 181 -26.01 12.74 10.19
CA LYS A 181 -26.11 13.99 10.93
C LYS A 181 -24.90 14.14 11.84
N VAL A 182 -24.12 15.20 11.62
CA VAL A 182 -22.89 15.47 12.38
C VAL A 182 -22.95 16.87 12.98
N THR A 183 -22.43 16.99 14.19
CA THR A 183 -22.21 18.29 14.83
C THR A 183 -20.79 18.73 14.53
N ILE A 184 -20.62 19.97 14.07
CA ILE A 184 -19.30 20.53 13.82
C ILE A 184 -18.60 20.76 15.18
N PRO A 185 -17.40 20.20 15.41
CA PRO A 185 -16.68 20.38 16.66
C PRO A 185 -16.36 21.87 16.94
N LYS A 186 -16.37 22.28 18.21
CA LYS A 186 -16.08 23.67 18.62
C LYS A 186 -14.68 24.15 18.24
N ASP A 187 -13.75 23.22 18.05
CA ASP A 187 -12.37 23.48 17.62
C ASP A 187 -12.21 23.50 16.08
N SER A 188 -13.28 23.21 15.33
CA SER A 188 -13.29 23.34 13.86
C SER A 188 -13.33 24.82 13.46
N PRO A 189 -12.61 25.23 12.40
CA PRO A 189 -12.71 26.58 11.84
C PRO A 189 -14.11 26.89 11.27
N HIS A 190 -14.94 25.88 11.07
CA HIS A 190 -16.29 25.99 10.51
C HIS A 190 -17.39 26.02 11.58
N TYR A 191 -17.03 26.00 12.87
CA TYR A 191 -18.00 26.09 13.96
C TYR A 191 -18.72 27.45 13.94
N ASP A 192 -20.05 27.41 13.93
CA ASP A 192 -20.89 28.60 14.00
C ASP A 192 -21.66 28.60 15.32
N ALA A 193 -21.37 29.57 16.18
CA ALA A 193 -22.03 29.71 17.47
C ALA A 193 -23.55 29.93 17.37
N SER A 194 -24.05 30.42 16.23
CA SER A 194 -25.49 30.59 15.98
C SER A 194 -26.20 29.27 15.70
N VAL A 195 -25.50 28.29 15.12
CA VAL A 195 -26.00 26.92 14.90
C VAL A 195 -25.74 26.04 16.12
N GLY A 196 -24.71 26.35 16.90
CA GLY A 196 -24.40 25.66 18.15
C GLY A 196 -24.03 24.18 17.92
N GLU A 197 -24.63 23.28 18.69
CA GLU A 197 -24.39 21.84 18.61
C GLU A 197 -25.40 21.09 17.72
N GLU A 198 -26.21 21.82 16.92
CA GLU A 198 -27.23 21.21 16.08
C GLU A 198 -26.62 20.29 14.99
N PRO A 199 -27.08 19.02 14.91
CA PRO A 199 -26.60 18.10 13.89
C PRO A 199 -27.06 18.50 12.48
N GLN A 200 -26.10 18.64 11.56
CA GLN A 200 -26.32 18.98 10.15
C GLN A 200 -25.95 17.80 9.25
N ASN A 201 -26.50 17.76 8.03
CA ASN A 201 -26.16 16.74 7.04
C ASN A 201 -24.68 16.87 6.64
N LEU A 202 -23.94 15.77 6.72
CA LEU A 202 -22.51 15.74 6.39
C LEU A 202 -22.25 16.16 4.95
N THR A 203 -23.11 15.77 4.00
CA THR A 203 -22.99 16.19 2.59
C THR A 203 -23.08 17.71 2.42
N SER A 204 -24.00 18.34 3.16
CA SER A 204 -24.19 19.80 3.12
C SER A 204 -22.99 20.53 3.70
N ILE A 205 -22.38 19.99 4.76
CA ILE A 205 -21.14 20.53 5.34
C ILE A 205 -19.99 20.41 4.34
N ILE A 206 -19.78 19.23 3.75
CA ILE A 206 -18.70 19.01 2.78
C ILE A 206 -18.86 19.93 1.57
N ASN A 207 -20.05 20.05 1.00
CA ASN A 207 -20.26 20.92 -0.18
C ASN A 207 -20.15 22.41 0.14
N LYS A 208 -20.45 22.84 1.37
CA LYS A 208 -20.37 24.25 1.77
C LYS A 208 -18.95 24.68 2.15
N TYR A 209 -18.25 23.84 2.91
CA TYR A 209 -16.95 24.18 3.49
C TYR A 209 -15.77 23.53 2.76
N HIS A 210 -16.04 22.59 1.86
CA HIS A 210 -15.05 21.74 1.22
C HIS A 210 -14.12 21.05 2.25
N GLU A 211 -14.71 20.54 3.32
CA GLU A 211 -13.99 19.78 4.36
C GLU A 211 -14.87 18.63 4.85
N ASN A 212 -14.29 17.42 4.96
CA ASN A 212 -14.95 16.30 5.64
C ASN A 212 -14.60 16.33 7.14
N VAL A 213 -15.33 17.17 7.88
CA VAL A 213 -15.09 17.46 9.30
C VAL A 213 -15.09 16.23 10.22
N LYS A 214 -15.69 15.12 9.78
CA LYS A 214 -15.78 13.87 10.57
C LYS A 214 -14.62 12.92 10.26
N TYR A 215 -14.36 12.66 8.99
CA TYR A 215 -13.45 11.59 8.57
C TYR A 215 -12.07 12.06 8.12
N LEU A 216 -11.93 13.33 7.74
CA LEU A 216 -10.67 13.95 7.34
C LEU A 216 -10.66 15.44 7.75
N PRO A 217 -10.71 15.73 9.06
CA PRO A 217 -10.80 17.10 9.56
C PRO A 217 -9.54 17.90 9.22
N LYS A 218 -9.70 19.22 9.04
CA LYS A 218 -8.63 20.21 8.77
C LYS A 218 -7.93 20.06 7.41
N ILE A 219 -8.50 19.26 6.50
CA ILE A 219 -8.01 19.14 5.13
C ILE A 219 -9.03 19.77 4.19
N ALA A 220 -8.58 20.80 3.47
CA ALA A 220 -9.38 21.43 2.42
C ALA A 220 -9.45 20.51 1.20
N LEU A 221 -10.66 20.30 0.70
CA LEU A 221 -10.95 19.58 -0.53
C LEU A 221 -11.00 20.55 -1.71
N PRO A 222 -10.61 20.09 -2.91
CA PRO A 222 -10.83 20.84 -4.14
C PRO A 222 -12.32 21.16 -4.32
N SER A 223 -12.63 22.37 -4.78
CA SER A 223 -14.03 22.83 -4.92
C SER A 223 -14.85 22.06 -5.98
N ASN A 224 -14.21 21.26 -6.81
CA ASN A 224 -14.84 20.35 -7.78
C ASN A 224 -15.15 18.96 -7.20
N VAL A 225 -14.92 18.71 -5.90
CA VAL A 225 -15.47 17.54 -5.20
C VAL A 225 -16.90 17.82 -4.77
N VAL A 226 -17.84 16.99 -5.22
CA VAL A 226 -19.26 17.10 -4.87
C VAL A 226 -19.68 15.90 -4.02
N ALA A 227 -20.01 16.17 -2.76
CA ALA A 227 -20.56 15.16 -1.85
C ALA A 227 -22.03 14.88 -2.19
N ASN A 228 -22.34 13.62 -2.46
CA ASN A 228 -23.66 13.19 -2.89
C ASN A 228 -24.20 12.09 -1.96
N PRO A 229 -25.38 12.27 -1.32
CA PRO A 229 -25.96 11.27 -0.43
C PRO A 229 -26.59 10.07 -1.16
N SER A 230 -26.98 10.26 -2.41
CA SER A 230 -27.64 9.23 -3.21
C SER A 230 -26.59 8.42 -3.96
N LEU A 231 -26.41 7.16 -3.56
CA LEU A 231 -25.46 6.25 -4.22
C LEU A 231 -25.77 6.09 -5.72
N GLN A 232 -27.04 5.94 -6.09
CA GLN A 232 -27.45 5.77 -7.49
C GLN A 232 -27.23 7.02 -8.32
N ASP A 233 -27.45 8.20 -7.73
CA ASP A 233 -27.21 9.48 -8.41
C ASP A 233 -25.71 9.75 -8.58
N ALA A 234 -24.91 9.49 -7.55
CA ALA A 234 -23.48 9.69 -7.56
C ALA A 234 -22.77 8.88 -8.66
N VAL A 235 -23.19 7.61 -8.87
CA VAL A 235 -22.60 6.70 -9.85
C VAL A 235 -23.21 6.82 -11.25
N LYS A 236 -24.27 7.62 -11.38
CA LYS A 236 -24.95 7.83 -12.65
C LYS A 236 -24.01 8.48 -13.66
N ASP A 237 -23.97 7.89 -14.86
CA ASP A 237 -23.15 8.33 -16.00
C ASP A 237 -21.63 8.32 -15.75
N ALA A 238 -21.17 7.77 -14.62
CA ALA A 238 -19.75 7.64 -14.31
C ALA A 238 -19.12 6.53 -15.15
N SER A 239 -18.10 6.89 -15.94
CA SER A 239 -17.31 5.91 -16.70
C SER A 239 -16.17 5.31 -15.87
N ILE A 240 -15.73 6.01 -14.81
CA ILE A 240 -14.72 5.54 -13.87
C ILE A 240 -15.30 5.54 -12.46
N LEU A 241 -15.21 4.39 -11.79
CA LEU A 241 -15.65 4.19 -10.41
C LEU A 241 -14.45 3.86 -9.52
N VAL A 242 -14.21 4.64 -8.48
CA VAL A 242 -13.14 4.39 -7.51
C VAL A 242 -13.77 3.92 -6.21
N PHE A 243 -13.59 2.66 -5.85
CA PHE A 243 -14.25 2.04 -4.70
C PHE A 243 -13.39 2.15 -3.46
N ASN A 244 -13.90 2.82 -2.42
CA ASN A 244 -13.20 2.91 -1.15
C ASN A 244 -14.14 3.05 0.06
N PHE A 245 -14.61 1.92 0.56
CA PHE A 245 -15.41 1.81 1.78
C PHE A 245 -15.01 0.55 2.57
N PRO A 246 -15.40 0.44 3.86
CA PRO A 246 -15.10 -0.77 4.64
C PRO A 246 -15.73 -2.02 4.03
N HIS A 247 -14.97 -3.12 3.96
CA HIS A 247 -15.40 -4.35 3.27
C HIS A 247 -16.72 -4.91 3.81
N ASP A 248 -17.04 -4.72 5.11
CA ASP A 248 -18.28 -5.18 5.74
C ASP A 248 -19.55 -4.71 4.98
N PHE A 249 -19.48 -3.57 4.27
CA PHE A 249 -20.63 -2.97 3.57
C PHE A 249 -20.73 -3.36 2.09
N ILE A 250 -19.79 -4.14 1.56
CA ILE A 250 -19.65 -4.38 0.13
C ILE A 250 -20.92 -4.93 -0.52
N HIS A 251 -21.53 -5.98 0.05
CA HIS A 251 -22.72 -6.60 -0.52
C HIS A 251 -23.90 -5.63 -0.59
N GLY A 252 -24.10 -4.81 0.45
CA GLY A 252 -25.19 -3.84 0.50
C GLY A 252 -25.02 -2.70 -0.50
N ILE A 253 -23.79 -2.23 -0.69
CA ILE A 253 -23.46 -1.15 -1.63
C ILE A 253 -23.58 -1.65 -3.08
N LEU A 254 -22.94 -2.77 -3.41
CA LEU A 254 -22.97 -3.30 -4.78
C LEU A 254 -24.38 -3.68 -5.22
N LYS A 255 -25.21 -4.20 -4.31
CA LYS A 255 -26.63 -4.48 -4.60
C LYS A 255 -27.41 -3.22 -5.01
N GLN A 256 -27.14 -2.08 -4.37
CA GLN A 256 -27.81 -0.81 -4.69
C GLN A 256 -27.32 -0.19 -6.00
N MET A 257 -26.07 -0.46 -6.40
CA MET A 257 -25.48 0.03 -7.65
C MET A 257 -25.86 -0.82 -8.87
N LYS A 258 -26.22 -2.10 -8.67
CA LYS A 258 -26.51 -3.03 -9.76
C LYS A 258 -27.64 -2.49 -10.64
N GLY A 259 -27.36 -2.32 -11.93
CA GLY A 259 -28.31 -1.78 -12.91
C GLY A 259 -28.39 -0.26 -12.95
N HIS A 260 -27.61 0.46 -12.14
CA HIS A 260 -27.58 1.93 -12.06
C HIS A 260 -26.26 2.54 -12.53
N ILE A 261 -25.32 1.73 -13.02
CA ILE A 261 -24.03 2.17 -13.56
C ILE A 261 -23.99 2.04 -15.09
N LEU A 262 -23.07 2.75 -15.75
CA LEU A 262 -22.82 2.52 -17.16
C LEU A 262 -22.28 1.10 -17.39
N PRO A 263 -22.78 0.36 -18.41
CA PRO A 263 -22.37 -1.02 -18.63
C PRO A 263 -20.90 -1.16 -19.08
N TYR A 264 -20.32 -0.07 -19.58
CA TYR A 264 -18.92 0.02 -19.98
C TYR A 264 -18.05 0.77 -18.96
N ALA A 265 -18.56 1.06 -17.76
CA ALA A 265 -17.76 1.67 -16.71
C ALA A 265 -16.55 0.77 -16.33
N ARG A 266 -15.50 1.38 -15.79
CA ARG A 266 -14.32 0.69 -15.26
C ARG A 266 -14.06 1.09 -13.82
N GLY A 267 -13.55 0.15 -13.04
CA GLY A 267 -13.35 0.29 -11.61
C GLY A 267 -11.89 0.28 -11.19
N ILE A 268 -11.56 0.97 -10.10
CA ILE A 268 -10.36 0.74 -9.29
C ILE A 268 -10.80 0.54 -7.85
N SER A 269 -10.44 -0.59 -7.24
CA SER A 269 -10.68 -0.84 -5.82
C SER A 269 -9.50 -0.40 -4.97
N CYS A 270 -9.74 0.52 -4.05
CA CYS A 270 -8.81 0.89 -2.98
C CYS A 270 -9.06 0.09 -1.69
N ILE A 271 -9.98 -0.88 -1.72
CA ILE A 271 -10.38 -1.68 -0.57
C ILE A 271 -9.35 -2.80 -0.36
N LYS A 272 -8.63 -2.74 0.76
CA LYS A 272 -7.65 -3.77 1.15
C LYS A 272 -8.36 -4.92 1.86
N GLY A 273 -8.27 -6.12 1.31
CA GLY A 273 -8.89 -7.32 1.85
C GLY A 273 -9.10 -8.40 0.79
N VAL A 274 -9.57 -9.55 1.24
CA VAL A 274 -10.00 -10.67 0.40
C VAL A 274 -11.31 -11.19 0.98
N THR A 275 -12.13 -11.83 0.15
CA THR A 275 -13.28 -12.59 0.62
C THR A 275 -12.94 -14.06 0.54
N VAL A 276 -13.19 -14.79 1.61
CA VAL A 276 -12.80 -16.20 1.69
C VAL A 276 -14.01 -17.06 2.04
N THR A 277 -14.11 -18.19 1.35
CA THR A 277 -15.00 -19.31 1.67
C THR A 277 -14.13 -20.55 1.87
N ASP A 278 -14.69 -21.64 2.41
CA ASP A 278 -13.93 -22.89 2.59
C ASP A 278 -13.35 -23.43 1.27
N ASP A 279 -13.99 -23.12 0.14
CA ASP A 279 -13.60 -23.62 -1.17
C ASP A 279 -12.75 -22.66 -2.00
N LYS A 280 -13.00 -21.35 -1.89
CA LYS A 280 -12.37 -20.32 -2.73
C LYS A 280 -11.96 -19.09 -1.93
N ILE A 281 -10.84 -18.50 -2.36
CA ILE A 281 -10.49 -17.11 -2.09
C ILE A 281 -10.86 -16.26 -3.30
N GLU A 282 -11.44 -15.10 -3.05
CA GLU A 282 -11.92 -14.14 -4.05
C GLU A 282 -11.36 -12.76 -3.73
N LEU A 283 -10.81 -12.09 -4.75
CA LEU A 283 -10.29 -10.73 -4.60
C LEU A 283 -11.45 -9.74 -4.55
N ILE A 284 -11.33 -8.68 -3.75
CA ILE A 284 -12.41 -7.68 -3.62
C ILE A 284 -12.71 -6.99 -4.96
N CYS A 285 -11.68 -6.66 -5.76
CA CYS A 285 -11.86 -6.07 -7.09
C CYS A 285 -12.62 -7.03 -8.03
N GLU A 286 -12.33 -8.32 -7.99
CA GLU A 286 -13.03 -9.33 -8.78
C GLU A 286 -14.48 -9.48 -8.32
N HIS A 287 -14.73 -9.49 -7.01
CA HIS A 287 -16.09 -9.51 -6.46
C HIS A 287 -16.94 -8.31 -6.92
N ILE A 288 -16.32 -7.12 -6.94
CA ILE A 288 -16.94 -5.89 -7.46
C ILE A 288 -17.27 -6.07 -8.95
N GLY A 289 -16.30 -6.54 -9.74
CA GLY A 289 -16.48 -6.74 -11.18
C GLY A 289 -17.58 -7.74 -11.51
N ASP A 290 -17.58 -8.89 -10.83
CA ASP A 290 -18.57 -9.96 -10.99
C ASP A 290 -19.99 -9.52 -10.60
N THR A 291 -20.12 -8.70 -9.57
CA THR A 291 -21.43 -8.24 -9.11
C THR A 291 -22.01 -7.16 -10.02
N LEU A 292 -21.16 -6.26 -10.52
CA LEU A 292 -21.57 -5.07 -11.28
C LEU A 292 -21.50 -5.24 -12.80
N GLY A 293 -20.82 -6.28 -13.30
CA GLY A 293 -20.67 -6.52 -14.74
C GLY A 293 -19.59 -5.65 -15.40
N ILE A 294 -18.59 -5.20 -14.65
CA ILE A 294 -17.53 -4.29 -15.12
C ILE A 294 -16.13 -4.85 -14.79
N TYR A 295 -15.10 -4.33 -15.45
CA TYR A 295 -13.73 -4.64 -15.06
C TYR A 295 -13.28 -3.73 -13.92
N CYS A 296 -12.58 -4.29 -12.94
CA CYS A 296 -12.10 -3.57 -11.77
C CYS A 296 -10.64 -3.94 -11.46
N GLY A 297 -9.76 -2.93 -11.47
CA GLY A 297 -8.38 -3.05 -11.00
C GLY A 297 -8.27 -2.85 -9.48
N ALA A 298 -7.04 -2.77 -8.98
CA ALA A 298 -6.76 -2.59 -7.55
C ALA A 298 -5.68 -1.53 -7.31
N LEU A 299 -5.80 -0.81 -6.19
CA LEU A 299 -4.80 0.13 -5.68
C LEU A 299 -4.38 -0.29 -4.28
N SER A 300 -3.08 -0.49 -4.08
CA SER A 300 -2.49 -0.73 -2.77
C SER A 300 -1.06 -0.17 -2.72
N GLY A 301 -0.57 0.09 -1.52
CA GLY A 301 0.73 0.73 -1.33
C GLY A 301 0.96 1.16 0.10
N ALA A 302 2.19 1.58 0.38
CA ALA A 302 2.65 2.16 1.64
C ALA A 302 2.04 3.55 1.86
N ASN A 303 0.72 3.60 2.05
CA ASN A 303 -0.06 4.84 2.08
C ASN A 303 -0.85 4.98 3.37
N ILE A 304 -0.60 6.07 4.10
CA ILE A 304 -1.43 6.51 5.23
C ILE A 304 -2.25 7.71 4.76
N ALA A 305 -3.58 7.58 4.87
CA ALA A 305 -4.51 8.53 4.28
C ALA A 305 -4.32 9.98 4.73
N SER A 306 -3.99 10.19 6.01
CA SER A 306 -3.77 11.52 6.57
C SER A 306 -2.44 12.15 6.11
N GLU A 307 -1.39 11.35 5.90
CA GLU A 307 -0.09 11.86 5.40
C GLU A 307 -0.25 12.34 3.95
N ILE A 308 -0.95 11.55 3.13
CA ILE A 308 -1.24 11.88 1.73
C ILE A 308 -2.16 13.08 1.59
N ALA A 309 -3.14 13.20 2.48
CA ALA A 309 -4.02 14.37 2.53
C ALA A 309 -3.25 15.66 2.87
N ASN A 310 -2.16 15.55 3.65
CA ASN A 310 -1.23 16.63 3.94
C ASN A 310 -0.12 16.80 2.88
N GLU A 311 -0.23 16.09 1.76
CA GLU A 311 0.73 16.15 0.65
C GLU A 311 2.15 15.71 1.05
N GLU A 312 2.25 14.84 2.07
CA GLU A 312 3.49 14.17 2.39
C GLU A 312 3.77 13.10 1.33
N TRP A 313 5.02 13.07 0.86
CA TRP A 313 5.40 12.22 -0.26
C TRP A 313 5.29 10.73 0.11
N CYS A 314 4.63 9.96 -0.74
CA CYS A 314 4.63 8.51 -0.69
C CYS A 314 4.45 7.88 -2.08
N GLU A 315 4.47 6.55 -2.12
CA GLU A 315 4.34 5.75 -3.33
C GLU A 315 3.18 4.75 -3.21
N THR A 316 2.51 4.49 -4.32
CA THR A 316 1.49 3.45 -4.43
C THR A 316 1.70 2.62 -5.69
N THR A 317 1.08 1.44 -5.71
CA THR A 317 0.97 0.62 -6.90
C THR A 317 -0.49 0.51 -7.32
N ILE A 318 -0.77 0.67 -8.61
CA ILE A 318 -2.08 0.43 -9.20
C ILE A 318 -1.94 -0.71 -10.18
N ALA A 319 -2.72 -1.77 -9.96
CA ALA A 319 -2.85 -2.87 -10.89
C ALA A 319 -4.08 -2.70 -11.75
N TYR A 320 -3.87 -2.65 -13.06
CA TYR A 320 -4.93 -2.64 -14.05
C TYR A 320 -4.47 -3.43 -15.28
N ASN A 321 -5.06 -4.58 -15.56
CA ASN A 321 -4.79 -5.33 -16.77
C ASN A 321 -5.85 -4.97 -17.81
N THR A 322 -5.49 -4.11 -18.78
CA THR A 322 -6.43 -3.60 -19.77
C THR A 322 -7.22 -4.76 -20.42
N PRO A 323 -8.56 -4.78 -20.27
CA PRO A 323 -9.37 -5.86 -20.83
C PRO A 323 -9.17 -5.97 -22.35
N PRO A 324 -9.14 -7.19 -22.92
CA PRO A 324 -8.97 -7.38 -24.36
C PRO A 324 -9.96 -6.57 -25.21
N CYS A 325 -11.19 -6.39 -24.71
CA CYS A 325 -12.22 -5.61 -25.39
C CYS A 325 -11.95 -4.09 -25.46
N ASP A 326 -11.04 -3.57 -24.64
CA ASP A 326 -10.70 -2.14 -24.58
C ASP A 326 -9.37 -1.82 -25.25
N ILE A 327 -8.61 -2.84 -25.68
CA ILE A 327 -7.32 -2.65 -26.35
C ILE A 327 -7.58 -1.99 -27.71
N ARG A 328 -7.01 -0.80 -27.90
CA ARG A 328 -7.05 -0.06 -29.16
C ARG A 328 -5.74 -0.26 -29.92
N THR A 329 -5.84 -0.39 -31.24
CA THR A 329 -4.67 -0.37 -32.13
C THR A 329 -4.11 1.06 -32.24
N ALA A 330 -2.89 1.20 -32.76
CA ALA A 330 -2.25 2.51 -32.98
C ALA A 330 -3.09 3.49 -33.82
N ASN A 331 -4.04 2.99 -34.62
CA ASN A 331 -4.97 3.79 -35.42
C ASN A 331 -6.26 4.17 -34.66
N GLY A 332 -6.32 3.94 -33.35
CA GLY A 332 -7.49 4.24 -32.50
C GLY A 332 -8.69 3.30 -32.70
N THR A 333 -8.57 2.28 -33.55
CA THR A 333 -9.62 1.27 -33.75
C THR A 333 -9.50 0.16 -32.72
N LEU A 334 -10.62 -0.24 -32.12
CA LEU A 334 -10.69 -1.39 -31.21
C LEU A 334 -10.15 -2.64 -31.91
N ASN A 335 -9.31 -3.39 -31.21
CA ASN A 335 -8.68 -4.57 -31.78
C ASN A 335 -9.71 -5.71 -31.91
N GLY A 336 -10.39 -5.76 -33.06
CA GLY A 336 -11.12 -6.93 -33.53
C GLY A 336 -12.64 -6.84 -33.48
N ASN A 337 -13.23 -6.46 -34.61
CA ASN A 337 -14.48 -7.08 -35.05
C ASN A 337 -14.26 -8.60 -35.19
N GLY A 338 -14.80 -9.39 -34.27
CA GLY A 338 -15.46 -10.68 -34.52
C GLY A 338 -14.71 -11.90 -35.08
N THR A 339 -13.51 -11.81 -35.67
CA THR A 339 -12.88 -13.00 -36.29
C THR A 339 -11.36 -12.96 -36.30
N SER A 340 -10.73 -13.51 -35.27
CA SER A 340 -9.42 -14.19 -35.39
C SER A 340 -9.15 -15.05 -34.16
N ASN A 341 -8.95 -16.35 -34.38
CA ASN A 341 -8.67 -17.41 -33.41
C ASN A 341 -7.43 -17.14 -32.54
N GLY A 342 -7.61 -16.42 -31.44
CA GLY A 342 -6.60 -16.23 -30.40
C GLY A 342 -7.20 -15.67 -29.12
N ASN A 343 -7.87 -16.53 -28.34
CA ASN A 343 -8.30 -16.35 -26.94
C ASN A 343 -8.54 -14.88 -26.48
N THR A 344 -9.58 -14.23 -27.01
CA THR A 344 -9.96 -12.82 -26.78
C THR A 344 -10.88 -12.60 -25.58
N GLU A 345 -11.14 -13.65 -24.80
CA GLU A 345 -12.05 -13.59 -23.66
C GLU A 345 -11.37 -13.00 -22.42
N HIS A 346 -12.10 -12.16 -21.69
CA HIS A 346 -11.63 -11.62 -20.42
C HIS A 346 -11.38 -12.77 -19.42
N LYS A 347 -10.19 -12.80 -18.82
CA LYS A 347 -9.80 -13.79 -17.83
C LYS A 347 -9.94 -13.26 -16.41
N ASP A 348 -10.35 -14.15 -15.51
CA ASP A 348 -10.50 -13.94 -14.08
C ASP A 348 -9.13 -13.94 -13.37
N SER A 349 -9.11 -13.69 -12.06
CA SER A 349 -7.88 -13.62 -11.28
C SER A 349 -7.09 -14.93 -11.23
N ARG A 350 -7.71 -16.07 -11.60
CA ARG A 350 -7.08 -17.40 -11.65
C ARG A 350 -6.71 -17.81 -13.09
N GLY A 351 -6.84 -16.90 -14.05
CA GLY A 351 -6.53 -17.16 -15.46
C GLY A 351 -7.61 -17.94 -16.21
N GLN A 352 -8.77 -18.18 -15.59
CA GLN A 352 -9.92 -18.84 -16.21
C GLN A 352 -10.76 -17.83 -16.99
N VAL A 353 -11.59 -18.28 -17.93
CA VAL A 353 -12.54 -17.38 -18.61
C VAL A 353 -13.49 -16.79 -17.56
N SER A 354 -13.54 -15.47 -17.49
CA SER A 354 -14.37 -14.76 -16.52
C SER A 354 -15.85 -14.96 -16.83
N LYS A 355 -16.65 -15.09 -15.76
CA LYS A 355 -18.11 -15.12 -15.87
C LYS A 355 -18.68 -13.76 -16.28
N THR A 356 -17.90 -12.71 -16.07
CA THR A 356 -18.27 -11.33 -16.34
C THR A 356 -18.06 -11.00 -17.81
N LYS A 357 -19.17 -10.76 -18.52
CA LYS A 357 -19.16 -10.31 -19.91
C LYS A 357 -19.01 -8.79 -19.95
N LEU A 358 -17.82 -8.33 -20.29
CA LEU A 358 -17.51 -6.91 -20.37
C LEU A 358 -18.11 -6.27 -21.62
N VAL A 359 -18.67 -5.07 -21.47
CA VAL A 359 -19.05 -4.21 -22.58
C VAL A 359 -17.86 -3.32 -22.95
N PRO A 360 -17.43 -3.28 -24.22
CA PRO A 360 -16.31 -2.44 -24.66
C PRO A 360 -16.54 -0.95 -24.36
N LEU A 361 -15.48 -0.24 -24.01
CA LEU A 361 -15.52 1.21 -23.86
C LEU A 361 -15.81 1.88 -25.23
N PRO A 362 -16.81 2.78 -25.34
CA PRO A 362 -17.12 3.44 -26.61
C PRO A 362 -15.93 4.23 -27.17
N ALA A 363 -15.76 4.22 -28.49
CA ALA A 363 -14.62 4.83 -29.18
C ALA A 363 -14.55 6.37 -29.02
N GLU A 364 -15.66 7.00 -28.66
CA GLU A 364 -15.79 8.42 -28.35
C GLU A 364 -15.12 8.84 -27.03
N TYR A 365 -14.81 7.91 -26.13
CA TYR A 365 -14.03 8.18 -24.92
C TYR A 365 -12.53 7.95 -25.18
N PRO A 366 -11.61 8.63 -24.47
CA PRO A 366 -10.21 8.20 -24.34
C PRO A 366 -10.09 6.71 -23.98
N PRO A 367 -9.00 6.02 -24.33
CA PRO A 367 -8.75 4.69 -23.80
C PRO A 367 -8.64 4.74 -22.27
N LEU A 368 -8.86 3.60 -21.60
CA LEU A 368 -8.60 3.46 -20.17
C LEU A 368 -7.54 2.38 -20.00
N ASP A 369 -6.28 2.79 -20.09
CA ASP A 369 -5.11 1.95 -19.87
C ASP A 369 -4.22 2.51 -18.75
N HIS A 370 -2.97 2.07 -18.70
CA HIS A 370 -2.02 2.48 -17.66
C HIS A 370 -1.81 4.00 -17.65
N ASP A 371 -1.80 4.66 -18.80
CA ASP A 371 -1.51 6.08 -18.90
C ASP A 371 -2.64 6.93 -18.32
N GLU A 372 -3.91 6.61 -18.60
CA GLU A 372 -5.04 7.35 -18.04
C GLU A 372 -5.18 7.14 -16.53
N PHE A 373 -5.01 5.91 -16.04
CA PHE A 373 -5.02 5.68 -14.58
C PHE A 373 -3.81 6.32 -13.89
N TYR A 374 -2.64 6.33 -14.52
CA TYR A 374 -1.49 7.07 -14.01
C TYR A 374 -1.81 8.57 -13.88
N LYS A 375 -2.35 9.21 -14.93
CA LYS A 375 -2.75 10.62 -14.91
C LYS A 375 -3.82 10.90 -13.85
N LEU A 376 -4.76 9.97 -13.66
CA LEU A 376 -5.86 10.13 -12.71
C LEU A 376 -5.42 10.14 -11.24
N PHE A 377 -4.37 9.37 -10.89
CA PHE A 377 -3.95 9.19 -9.51
C PHE A 377 -2.60 9.85 -9.17
N SER A 378 -1.68 9.95 -10.13
CA SER A 378 -0.31 10.42 -9.88
C SER A 378 -0.27 11.90 -9.52
N ARG A 379 0.42 12.22 -8.42
CA ARG A 379 0.68 13.59 -7.94
C ARG A 379 2.16 13.73 -7.61
N PRO A 380 2.70 14.97 -7.53
CA PRO A 380 4.07 15.20 -7.06
C PRO A 380 4.38 14.57 -5.69
N TYR A 381 3.38 14.44 -4.82
CA TYR A 381 3.47 13.82 -3.49
C TYR A 381 2.90 12.39 -3.44
N PHE A 382 2.35 11.87 -4.54
CA PHE A 382 1.74 10.54 -4.59
C PHE A 382 2.18 9.85 -5.87
N THR A 383 3.32 9.17 -5.79
CA THR A 383 3.96 8.54 -6.95
C THR A 383 3.28 7.20 -7.23
N VAL A 384 2.83 7.00 -8.47
CA VAL A 384 2.11 5.79 -8.88
C VAL A 384 3.02 4.90 -9.74
N SER A 385 3.13 3.63 -9.37
CA SER A 385 3.63 2.57 -10.24
C SER A 385 2.46 1.78 -10.83
N MET A 386 2.40 1.67 -12.16
CA MET A 386 1.36 0.90 -12.85
C MET A 386 1.85 -0.51 -13.14
N VAL A 387 1.05 -1.51 -12.78
CA VAL A 387 1.32 -2.94 -13.06
C VAL A 387 0.09 -3.61 -13.66
N SER A 388 0.26 -4.78 -14.27
CA SER A 388 -0.87 -5.61 -14.74
C SER A 388 -1.27 -6.69 -13.73
N ASP A 389 -0.47 -6.93 -12.68
CA ASP A 389 -0.72 -7.97 -11.69
C ASP A 389 -1.70 -7.50 -10.60
N VAL A 390 -2.99 -7.70 -10.88
CA VAL A 390 -4.09 -7.41 -9.94
C VAL A 390 -4.04 -8.31 -8.72
N VAL A 391 -3.58 -9.55 -8.86
CA VAL A 391 -3.48 -10.52 -7.76
C VAL A 391 -2.44 -10.08 -6.76
N GLY A 392 -1.22 -9.79 -7.21
CA GLY A 392 -0.11 -9.36 -6.36
C GLY A 392 -0.44 -8.11 -5.56
N VAL A 393 -1.00 -7.08 -6.20
CA VAL A 393 -1.40 -5.83 -5.52
C VAL A 393 -2.51 -6.07 -4.49
N SER A 394 -3.51 -6.91 -4.82
CA SER A 394 -4.64 -7.19 -3.92
C SER A 394 -4.21 -8.04 -2.71
N LEU A 395 -3.47 -9.13 -2.93
CA LEU A 395 -3.01 -10.03 -1.87
C LEU A 395 -1.99 -9.36 -0.95
N GLY A 396 -1.06 -8.56 -1.51
CA GLY A 396 -0.10 -7.78 -0.72
C GLY A 396 -0.80 -6.85 0.28
N GLY A 397 -1.83 -6.13 -0.19
CA GLY A 397 -2.64 -5.24 0.65
C GLY A 397 -3.47 -5.96 1.72
N ALA A 398 -3.95 -7.18 1.44
CA ALA A 398 -4.79 -7.95 2.35
C ALA A 398 -3.96 -8.69 3.43
N LEU A 399 -3.03 -9.54 3.00
CA LEU A 399 -2.33 -10.49 3.87
C LEU A 399 -1.28 -9.83 4.78
N LYS A 400 -0.74 -8.66 4.41
CA LYS A 400 0.18 -7.89 5.26
C LYS A 400 -0.38 -7.61 6.66
N ASN A 401 -1.71 -7.52 6.79
CA ASN A 401 -2.35 -7.18 8.05
C ASN A 401 -2.19 -8.31 9.09
N ILE A 402 -2.11 -9.57 8.65
CA ILE A 402 -1.80 -10.72 9.50
C ILE A 402 -0.36 -10.59 10.02
N VAL A 403 0.57 -10.26 9.13
CA VAL A 403 1.99 -10.05 9.49
C VAL A 403 2.16 -8.87 10.45
N ALA A 404 1.41 -7.78 10.24
CA ALA A 404 1.42 -6.61 11.12
C ALA A 404 0.96 -6.95 12.55
N ILE A 405 -0.07 -7.81 12.71
CA ILE A 405 -0.49 -8.33 14.02
C ILE A 405 0.64 -9.12 14.68
N ALA A 406 1.29 -10.03 13.94
CA ALA A 406 2.41 -10.81 14.45
C ALA A 406 3.58 -9.93 14.91
N CYS A 407 3.94 -8.90 14.13
CA CYS A 407 4.94 -7.91 14.52
C CYS A 407 4.53 -7.13 15.77
N GLY A 408 3.23 -6.83 15.92
CA GLY A 408 2.69 -6.22 17.14
C GLY A 408 2.89 -7.12 18.35
N PHE A 409 2.58 -8.42 18.24
CA PHE A 409 2.80 -9.38 19.32
C PHE A 409 4.25 -9.47 19.77
N VAL A 410 5.16 -9.63 18.80
CA VAL A 410 6.60 -9.72 19.04
C VAL A 410 7.13 -8.48 19.77
N GLU A 411 6.72 -7.29 19.34
CA GLU A 411 7.18 -6.06 19.96
C GLU A 411 6.53 -5.80 21.32
N GLY A 412 5.24 -6.13 21.48
CA GLY A 412 4.53 -6.00 22.75
C GLY A 412 5.04 -6.95 23.84
N HIS A 413 5.58 -8.11 23.44
CA HIS A 413 6.26 -9.03 24.35
C HIS A 413 7.67 -8.52 24.75
N GLY A 414 8.17 -7.43 24.15
CA GLY A 414 9.47 -6.84 24.46
C GLY A 414 10.64 -7.39 23.65
N TRP A 415 10.38 -8.15 22.58
CA TRP A 415 11.46 -8.55 21.66
C TRP A 415 11.87 -7.39 20.75
N ASN A 416 13.13 -7.42 20.32
CA ASN A 416 13.76 -6.33 19.59
C ASN A 416 13.46 -6.36 18.08
N MET A 417 14.00 -5.36 17.37
CA MET A 417 13.86 -5.22 15.92
C MET A 417 14.32 -6.46 15.15
N THR A 418 15.31 -7.22 15.62
CA THR A 418 15.78 -8.44 14.95
C THR A 418 14.69 -9.51 14.90
N ALA A 419 13.95 -9.70 16.00
CA ALA A 419 12.81 -10.62 16.03
C ALA A 419 11.69 -10.14 15.11
N LYS A 420 11.39 -8.84 15.13
CA LYS A 420 10.40 -8.21 14.26
C LYS A 420 10.73 -8.41 12.78
N THR A 421 11.98 -8.19 12.37
CA THR A 421 12.45 -8.40 11.01
C THR A 421 12.37 -9.87 10.59
N ALA A 422 12.67 -10.81 11.51
CA ALA A 422 12.53 -12.24 11.23
C ALA A 422 11.07 -12.60 10.92
N VAL A 423 10.12 -12.04 11.68
CA VAL A 423 8.67 -12.20 11.45
C VAL A 423 8.23 -11.55 10.15
N MET A 424 8.65 -10.32 9.85
CA MET A 424 8.35 -9.66 8.57
C MET A 424 8.82 -10.52 7.38
N ARG A 425 10.06 -11.02 7.43
CA ARG A 425 10.62 -11.87 6.37
C ARG A 425 9.86 -13.18 6.21
N ARG A 426 9.47 -13.83 7.32
CA ARG A 426 8.63 -15.04 7.26
C ARG A 426 7.25 -14.74 6.70
N GLY A 427 6.63 -13.65 7.14
CA GLY A 427 5.33 -13.20 6.64
C GLY A 427 5.34 -12.97 5.14
N MET A 428 6.35 -12.27 4.60
CA MET A 428 6.44 -12.09 3.15
C MET A 428 6.60 -13.41 2.39
N LEU A 429 7.40 -14.35 2.90
CA LEU A 429 7.54 -15.66 2.28
C LEU A 429 6.21 -16.43 2.27
N GLU A 430 5.42 -16.34 3.33
CA GLU A 430 4.07 -16.93 3.39
C GLU A 430 3.11 -16.23 2.43
N ILE A 431 3.19 -14.90 2.28
CA ILE A 431 2.39 -14.16 1.28
C ILE A 431 2.73 -14.60 -0.15
N ILE A 432 4.02 -14.70 -0.49
CA ILE A 432 4.47 -15.16 -1.82
C ILE A 432 4.05 -16.62 -2.06
N ALA A 433 4.24 -17.50 -1.07
CA ALA A 433 3.82 -18.90 -1.17
C ALA A 433 2.30 -19.00 -1.37
N PHE A 434 1.52 -18.22 -0.63
CA PHE A 434 0.07 -18.16 -0.74
C PHE A 434 -0.35 -17.72 -2.15
N ALA A 435 0.23 -16.63 -2.65
CA ALA A 435 -0.09 -16.13 -3.99
C ALA A 435 0.23 -17.16 -5.09
N ARG A 436 1.38 -17.83 -4.99
CA ARG A 436 1.80 -18.89 -5.92
C ARG A 436 0.89 -20.11 -5.87
N GLU A 437 0.47 -20.54 -4.67
CA GLU A 437 -0.37 -21.72 -4.49
C GLU A 437 -1.78 -21.52 -5.06
N PHE A 438 -2.37 -20.34 -4.82
CA PHE A 438 -3.79 -20.11 -5.13
C PHE A 438 -4.04 -19.33 -6.44
N PHE A 439 -3.03 -18.69 -7.02
CA PHE A 439 -3.14 -17.91 -8.25
C PHE A 439 -1.94 -18.10 -9.22
N PRO A 440 -1.51 -19.34 -9.51
CA PRO A 440 -0.26 -19.59 -10.24
C PRO A 440 -0.22 -19.03 -11.67
N GLU A 441 -1.36 -18.91 -12.34
CA GLU A 441 -1.45 -18.50 -13.75
C GLU A 441 -1.29 -16.99 -13.98
N THR A 442 -1.57 -16.18 -12.97
CA THR A 442 -1.72 -14.72 -13.09
C THR A 442 -0.75 -13.95 -12.21
N ILE A 443 -0.32 -14.53 -11.09
CA ILE A 443 0.60 -13.89 -10.16
C ILE A 443 1.93 -13.55 -10.82
N GLN A 444 2.39 -12.31 -10.63
CA GLN A 444 3.76 -11.90 -10.93
C GLN A 444 4.45 -11.64 -9.62
N GLU A 445 5.17 -12.64 -9.11
CA GLU A 445 5.74 -12.58 -7.75
C GLU A 445 6.60 -11.32 -7.51
N LYS A 446 7.24 -10.79 -8.57
CA LYS A 446 7.94 -9.50 -8.54
C LYS A 446 7.12 -8.35 -7.99
N THR A 447 5.81 -8.32 -8.21
CA THR A 447 4.92 -7.30 -7.65
C THR A 447 4.91 -7.32 -6.13
N LEU A 448 5.17 -8.47 -5.49
CA LEU A 448 5.23 -8.54 -4.02
C LEU A 448 6.55 -8.02 -3.45
N TRP A 449 7.61 -7.89 -4.24
CA TRP A 449 8.90 -7.41 -3.73
C TRP A 449 9.53 -6.19 -4.41
N GLU A 450 9.14 -5.85 -5.63
CA GLU A 450 9.58 -4.64 -6.35
C GLU A 450 8.65 -3.46 -6.08
N GLU A 451 7.36 -3.72 -5.86
CA GLU A 451 6.32 -2.68 -5.83
C GLU A 451 5.92 -2.27 -4.40
N SER A 452 5.42 -1.04 -4.27
CA SER A 452 4.92 -0.47 -3.00
C SER A 452 3.81 -1.33 -2.37
N ALA A 453 2.93 -1.95 -3.16
CA ALA A 453 1.85 -2.81 -2.66
C ALA A 453 2.32 -4.07 -1.89
N GLY A 454 3.58 -4.49 -2.09
CA GLY A 454 4.18 -5.66 -1.46
C GLY A 454 5.00 -5.29 -0.21
N TRP A 455 6.33 -5.36 -0.33
CA TRP A 455 7.26 -5.06 0.78
C TRP A 455 7.05 -3.68 1.39
N GLY A 456 6.84 -2.64 0.56
CA GLY A 456 6.65 -1.27 1.04
C GLY A 456 5.49 -1.16 2.03
N ASP A 457 4.30 -1.60 1.60
CA ASP A 457 3.09 -1.54 2.42
C ASP A 457 3.20 -2.43 3.66
N MET A 458 3.83 -3.60 3.55
CA MET A 458 4.05 -4.48 4.68
C MET A 458 4.95 -3.83 5.75
N ILE A 459 6.04 -3.17 5.35
CA ILE A 459 6.97 -2.51 6.29
C ILE A 459 6.24 -1.43 7.10
N VAL A 460 5.55 -0.51 6.43
CA VAL A 460 4.77 0.56 7.09
C VAL A 460 3.68 -0.03 8.00
N SER A 461 3.02 -1.09 7.55
CA SER A 461 1.97 -1.75 8.32
C SER A 461 2.49 -2.38 9.60
N CYS A 462 3.69 -2.94 9.55
CA CYS A 462 4.32 -3.57 10.70
C CYS A 462 5.00 -2.55 11.64
N THR A 463 5.11 -1.26 11.28
CA THR A 463 5.80 -0.24 12.10
C THR A 463 4.91 0.86 12.63
N ALA A 464 3.82 1.23 11.94
CA ALA A 464 3.01 2.39 12.30
C ALA A 464 1.49 2.14 12.24
N ALA A 465 1.02 1.10 11.54
CA ALA A 465 -0.41 0.91 11.31
C ALA A 465 -1.16 0.38 12.54
N ARG A 466 -2.50 0.52 12.48
CA ARG A 466 -3.44 0.11 13.55
C ARG A 466 -3.27 -1.35 13.96
N ASN A 467 -3.19 -2.29 13.01
CA ASN A 467 -3.05 -3.72 13.30
C ASN A 467 -1.81 -4.00 14.17
N TRP A 468 -0.66 -3.39 13.86
CA TRP A 468 0.54 -3.50 14.68
C TRP A 468 0.36 -2.83 16.05
N ARG A 469 -0.09 -1.56 16.07
CA ARG A 469 -0.19 -0.74 17.29
C ARG A 469 -1.07 -1.38 18.36
N TYR A 470 -2.26 -1.85 17.98
CA TYR A 470 -3.22 -2.39 18.93
C TYR A 470 -2.90 -3.84 19.33
N SER A 471 -2.28 -4.63 18.46
CA SER A 471 -1.79 -5.96 18.83
C SER A 471 -0.61 -5.89 19.80
N LYS A 472 0.28 -4.90 19.61
CA LYS A 472 1.33 -4.56 20.58
C LYS A 472 0.75 -4.19 21.94
N MET A 473 -0.21 -3.26 21.95
CA MET A 473 -0.88 -2.80 23.17
C MET A 473 -1.60 -3.92 23.92
N ALA A 474 -2.23 -4.86 23.20
CA ALA A 474 -2.90 -6.01 23.79
C ALA A 474 -1.92 -6.87 24.61
N VAL A 475 -0.75 -7.15 24.04
CA VAL A 475 0.30 -7.93 24.72
C VAL A 475 0.91 -7.16 25.90
N GLU A 476 1.21 -5.87 25.72
CA GLU A 476 1.76 -5.02 26.79
C GLU A 476 0.82 -4.94 28.01
N ARG A 477 -0.49 -4.94 27.78
CA ARG A 477 -1.52 -4.87 28.82
C ARG A 477 -1.99 -6.24 29.32
N GLY A 478 -1.58 -7.33 28.67
CA GLY A 478 -2.01 -8.68 29.01
C GLY A 478 -3.51 -8.93 28.77
N VAL A 479 -4.11 -8.25 27.78
CA VAL A 479 -5.53 -8.41 27.41
C VAL A 479 -5.66 -8.94 25.98
N SER A 480 -6.86 -9.36 25.58
CA SER A 480 -7.09 -9.80 24.20
C SER A 480 -7.11 -8.62 23.22
N VAL A 481 -6.78 -8.88 21.95
CA VAL A 481 -6.84 -7.85 20.90
C VAL A 481 -8.29 -7.39 20.68
N GLN A 482 -9.26 -8.28 20.86
CA GLN A 482 -10.69 -7.97 20.76
C GLN A 482 -11.15 -7.03 21.89
N GLU A 483 -10.57 -7.13 23.09
CA GLU A 483 -10.82 -6.18 24.17
C GLU A 483 -10.31 -4.79 23.80
N ILE A 484 -9.06 -4.71 23.31
CA ILE A 484 -8.47 -3.45 22.81
C ILE A 484 -9.30 -2.84 21.69
N GLU A 485 -9.78 -3.67 20.76
CA GLU A 485 -10.65 -3.21 19.67
C GLU A 485 -11.92 -2.55 20.21
N ARG A 486 -12.55 -3.16 21.24
CA ARG A 486 -13.74 -2.59 21.86
C ARG A 486 -13.45 -1.29 22.62
N THR A 487 -12.33 -1.21 23.33
CA THR A 487 -12.05 -0.08 24.25
C THR A 487 -11.34 1.10 23.60
N GLU A 488 -10.54 0.88 22.55
CA GLU A 488 -9.64 1.91 22.01
C GLU A 488 -9.98 2.38 20.59
N LEU A 489 -10.80 1.64 19.83
CA LEU A 489 -11.08 1.95 18.42
C LEU A 489 -12.40 2.69 18.20
N ASN A 490 -13.15 3.06 19.24
CA ASN A 490 -14.39 3.84 19.16
C ASN A 490 -15.37 3.32 18.08
N GLY A 491 -15.52 1.99 17.97
CA GLY A 491 -16.39 1.34 16.98
C GLY A 491 -15.73 1.00 15.64
N GLN A 492 -14.46 1.35 15.40
CA GLN A 492 -13.70 0.87 14.25
C GLN A 492 -13.19 -0.56 14.47
N LYS A 493 -13.13 -1.36 13.40
CA LYS A 493 -12.62 -2.74 13.44
C LYS A 493 -11.18 -2.86 12.92
N LEU A 494 -10.44 -3.82 13.46
CA LEU A 494 -9.14 -4.27 12.97
C LEU A 494 -9.30 -5.35 11.90
N GLN A 495 -9.12 -4.92 10.66
CA GLN A 495 -9.20 -5.75 9.46
C GLN A 495 -8.29 -6.98 9.50
N GLY A 496 -7.15 -6.92 10.20
CA GLY A 496 -6.24 -8.05 10.31
C GLY A 496 -6.83 -9.25 11.08
N ILE A 497 -7.75 -9.02 12.02
CA ILE A 497 -8.38 -10.10 12.80
C ILE A 497 -9.32 -10.91 11.91
N SER A 498 -10.20 -10.25 11.15
CA SER A 498 -11.10 -10.94 10.21
C SER A 498 -10.31 -11.67 9.13
N THR A 499 -9.33 -10.99 8.51
CA THR A 499 -8.47 -11.57 7.49
C THR A 499 -7.73 -12.81 8.01
N SER A 500 -7.19 -12.76 9.23
CA SER A 500 -6.49 -13.91 9.84
C SER A 500 -7.40 -15.12 10.02
N ARG A 501 -8.64 -14.91 10.46
CA ARG A 501 -9.63 -15.99 10.67
C ARG A 501 -10.08 -16.60 9.35
N GLU A 502 -10.38 -15.75 8.38
CA GLU A 502 -10.81 -16.16 7.03
C GLU A 502 -9.73 -16.98 6.32
N VAL A 503 -8.50 -16.49 6.30
CA VAL A 503 -7.36 -17.19 5.68
C VAL A 503 -7.06 -18.49 6.41
N SER A 504 -7.07 -18.50 7.74
CA SER A 504 -6.78 -19.73 8.51
C SER A 504 -7.86 -20.80 8.33
N SER A 505 -9.14 -20.40 8.31
CA SER A 505 -10.27 -21.31 8.02
C SER A 505 -10.10 -21.97 6.65
N PHE A 506 -9.76 -21.18 5.63
CA PHE A 506 -9.53 -21.68 4.28
C PHE A 506 -8.31 -22.61 4.18
N LEU A 507 -7.18 -22.22 4.79
CA LEU A 507 -5.99 -23.07 4.82
C LEU A 507 -6.26 -24.40 5.53
N ARG A 508 -7.05 -24.39 6.61
CA ARG A 508 -7.50 -25.60 7.31
C ARG A 508 -8.39 -26.46 6.42
N ALA A 509 -9.35 -25.87 5.71
CA ALA A 509 -10.21 -26.58 4.77
C ALA A 509 -9.43 -27.24 3.61
N LYS A 510 -8.33 -26.61 3.18
CA LYS A 510 -7.41 -27.18 2.17
C LYS A 510 -6.37 -28.15 2.74
N GLY A 511 -6.29 -28.32 4.07
CA GLY A 511 -5.27 -29.16 4.71
C GLY A 511 -3.84 -28.60 4.59
N LEU A 512 -3.70 -27.28 4.40
CA LEU A 512 -2.43 -26.59 4.16
C LEU A 512 -1.96 -25.73 5.34
N GLU A 513 -2.67 -25.73 6.46
CA GLU A 513 -2.37 -24.86 7.62
C GLU A 513 -0.93 -25.00 8.16
N GLU A 514 -0.32 -26.18 8.07
CA GLU A 514 1.07 -26.42 8.51
C GLU A 514 2.12 -25.79 7.56
N HIS A 515 1.73 -25.44 6.32
CA HIS A 515 2.62 -24.74 5.38
C HIS A 515 2.70 -23.24 5.66
N TYR A 516 1.78 -22.69 6.46
CA TYR A 516 1.68 -21.27 6.80
C TYR A 516 1.76 -21.05 8.32
N PRO A 517 2.90 -21.39 8.95
CA PRO A 517 3.04 -21.40 10.40
C PRO A 517 2.86 -20.03 11.04
N LEU A 518 3.24 -18.92 10.38
CA LEU A 518 3.01 -17.58 10.92
C LEU A 518 1.52 -17.22 10.89
N PHE A 519 0.81 -17.48 9.79
CA PHE A 519 -0.63 -17.22 9.73
C PHE A 519 -1.39 -18.02 10.78
N LYS A 520 -1.06 -19.31 10.92
CA LYS A 520 -1.57 -20.18 11.98
C LYS A 520 -1.24 -19.65 13.38
N ALA A 521 -0.01 -19.19 13.61
CA ALA A 521 0.41 -18.61 14.89
C ALA A 521 -0.48 -17.44 15.31
N VAL A 522 -0.75 -16.53 14.37
CA VAL A 522 -1.55 -15.32 14.63
C VAL A 522 -2.96 -15.69 15.05
N GLU A 523 -3.62 -16.61 14.34
CA GLU A 523 -4.95 -17.10 14.71
C GLU A 523 -4.94 -17.73 16.12
N LEU A 524 -3.98 -18.62 16.40
CA LEU A 524 -3.90 -19.31 17.69
C LEU A 524 -3.63 -18.35 18.87
N ILE A 525 -2.84 -17.30 18.67
CA ILE A 525 -2.61 -16.26 19.69
C ILE A 525 -3.83 -15.38 19.87
N LEU A 526 -4.52 -15.01 18.77
CA LEU A 526 -5.78 -14.26 18.81
C LEU A 526 -6.88 -15.02 19.57
N ASP A 527 -6.88 -16.36 19.48
CA ASP A 527 -7.77 -17.27 20.20
C ASP A 527 -7.25 -17.65 21.61
N GLN A 528 -6.10 -17.12 22.03
CA GLN A 528 -5.45 -17.43 23.32
C GLN A 528 -5.13 -18.92 23.53
N LYS A 529 -4.97 -19.69 22.45
CA LYS A 529 -4.63 -21.12 22.48
C LYS A 529 -3.14 -21.37 22.70
N ILE A 530 -2.29 -20.47 22.19
CA ILE A 530 -0.84 -20.47 22.41
C ILE A 530 -0.41 -19.08 22.87
N LYS A 531 0.80 -18.98 23.43
CA LYS A 531 1.38 -17.69 23.84
C LYS A 531 2.36 -17.14 22.81
N VAL A 532 2.67 -15.85 22.91
CA VAL A 532 3.57 -15.14 21.99
C VAL A 532 4.99 -15.74 21.99
N GLU A 533 5.43 -16.27 23.14
CA GLU A 533 6.76 -16.90 23.30
C GLU A 533 6.93 -18.16 22.43
N GLU A 534 5.83 -18.71 21.93
CA GLU A 534 5.82 -19.93 21.12
C GLU A 534 6.05 -19.65 19.63
N ILE A 535 5.96 -18.39 19.18
CA ILE A 535 6.18 -18.01 17.76
C ILE A 535 7.49 -18.60 17.18
N PRO A 536 8.65 -18.54 17.86
CA PRO A 536 9.90 -19.10 17.34
C PRO A 536 9.87 -20.62 17.16
N ASN A 537 9.08 -21.34 17.98
CA ASN A 537 8.97 -22.80 17.90
C ASN A 537 8.24 -23.23 16.63
N LEU A 538 7.28 -22.42 16.15
CA LEU A 538 6.55 -22.66 14.91
C LEU A 538 7.44 -22.55 13.66
N PHE A 539 8.67 -22.03 13.80
CA PHE A 539 9.65 -21.94 12.72
C PHE A 539 10.74 -23.01 12.80
N ARG A 540 10.78 -23.82 13.86
CA ARG A 540 11.74 -24.92 14.00
C ARG A 540 11.17 -26.14 13.27
N LYS A 541 11.83 -26.55 12.19
CA LYS A 541 11.57 -27.83 11.52
C LYS A 541 12.30 -28.95 12.23
#